data_AF-A0A816Y2J1-F1
#
_entry.id   AF-A0A816Y2J1-F1
#
_cell.length_a   1.000
_cell.length_b   1.000
_cell.length_c   1.000
_cell.angle_alpha   90.00
_cell.angle_beta   90.00
_cell.angle_gamma   90.00
#
_symmetry.space_group_name_H-M   'P 1'
#
loop_
_entity.id
_entity.type
_entity.pdbx_description
1 polymer ?
#
loop_
_entity_poly.entity_id
_entity_poly.type
_entity_poly.pdbx_seq_one_letter_code
_entity_poly.pdbx_strand_id
1 'polypeptide(L)'
;MYSNNMTLPTYGTELPFRQSVAKAPSERTTQDLTVINGYLRSLEALSALRESNIRHLCKTIRYETYDAHHVLFSRGELNTCWYILLSGSVFIESTMYLPRA
;
A
#
# COMPACT_ATOMS: atom_id res chain seq x y z
N MET A 1 21.28 -31.96 7.05
CA MET A 1 19.81 -32.05 6.94
C MET A 1 19.19 -31.62 8.24
N TYR A 2 18.72 -30.38 8.33
CA TYR A 2 17.64 -29.98 9.22
C TYR A 2 16.85 -28.90 8.48
N SER A 3 15.82 -29.35 7.78
CA SER A 3 14.70 -28.51 7.38
C SER A 3 14.05 -28.00 8.66
N ASN A 4 13.93 -26.69 8.81
CA ASN A 4 12.80 -26.12 9.54
C ASN A 4 12.47 -24.78 8.90
N ASN A 5 11.35 -24.81 8.18
CA ASN A 5 10.67 -23.68 7.59
C ASN A 5 10.39 -22.64 8.67
N MET A 6 11.21 -21.59 8.71
CA MET A 6 10.92 -20.41 9.50
C MET A 6 9.91 -19.58 8.70
N THR A 7 8.62 -19.89 8.83
CA THR A 7 7.54 -18.95 8.49
C THR A 7 7.60 -17.81 9.51
N LEU A 8 8.47 -16.84 9.27
CA LEU A 8 8.45 -15.58 10.01
C LEU A 8 7.21 -14.79 9.59
N PRO A 9 6.47 -14.20 10.54
CA PRO A 9 5.32 -13.37 10.21
C PRO A 9 5.80 -12.16 9.40
N THR A 10 5.27 -12.01 8.19
CA THR A 10 4.84 -10.77 7.51
C THR A 10 5.64 -9.46 7.62
N TYR A 11 6.91 -9.45 8.03
CA TYR A 11 7.75 -8.24 8.08
C TYR A 11 8.75 -8.15 6.90
N GLY A 12 9.04 -9.26 6.23
CA GLY A 12 10.02 -9.32 5.16
C GLY A 12 9.58 -8.67 3.84
N THR A 13 8.27 -8.49 3.62
CA THR A 13 7.73 -7.94 2.37
C THR A 13 7.41 -6.45 2.44
N GLU A 14 7.22 -5.89 3.63
CA GLU A 14 6.86 -4.47 3.80
C GLU A 14 8.03 -3.54 3.43
N LEU A 15 9.26 -3.87 3.86
CA LEU A 15 10.45 -3.08 3.57
C LEU A 15 10.74 -2.98 2.07
N PRO A 16 10.80 -4.10 1.32
CA PRO A 16 10.94 -4.08 -0.13
C PRO A 16 9.78 -3.34 -0.81
N PHE A 17 8.54 -3.56 -0.33
CA PHE A 17 7.37 -2.86 -0.86
C PHE A 17 7.52 -1.34 -0.71
N ARG A 18 7.82 -0.85 0.49
CA ARG A 18 8.00 0.58 0.79
C ARG A 18 9.09 1.20 -0.05
N GLN A 19 10.23 0.52 -0.22
CA GLN A 19 11.31 0.97 -1.09
C GLN A 19 10.87 1.07 -2.56
N SER A 20 10.10 0.10 -3.05
CA SER A 20 9.59 0.09 -4.42
C SER A 20 8.53 1.15 -4.67
N VAL A 21 7.61 1.38 -3.72
CA VAL A 21 6.56 2.41 -3.88
C VAL A 21 7.06 3.84 -3.63
N ALA A 22 8.13 4.01 -2.86
CA ALA A 22 8.77 5.31 -2.65
C ALA A 22 9.43 5.87 -3.93
N LYS A 23 9.79 5.02 -4.89
CA LYS A 23 10.28 5.43 -6.21
C LYS A 23 9.14 6.01 -7.05
N ALA A 24 9.45 7.01 -7.88
CA ALA A 24 8.49 7.54 -8.84
C ALA A 24 8.03 6.43 -9.80
N PRO A 25 6.77 6.43 -10.28
CA PRO A 25 6.28 5.35 -11.13
C PRO A 25 7.10 5.11 -12.40
N SER A 26 7.71 6.15 -12.97
CA SER A 26 8.60 6.07 -14.14
C SER A 26 9.97 5.44 -13.85
N GLU A 27 10.37 5.35 -12.59
CA GLU A 27 11.70 4.85 -12.16
C GLU A 27 11.64 3.42 -11.61
N ARG A 28 10.45 2.81 -11.57
CA ARG A 28 10.26 1.45 -11.05
C ARG A 28 10.78 0.41 -12.02
N THR A 29 11.61 -0.51 -11.51
CA THR A 29 12.09 -1.67 -12.25
C THR A 29 11.05 -2.79 -12.30
N THR A 30 11.25 -3.80 -13.17
CA THR A 30 10.40 -5.01 -13.20
C THR A 30 10.36 -5.72 -11.84
N GLN A 31 11.47 -5.69 -11.09
CA GLN A 31 11.53 -6.25 -9.75
C GLN A 31 10.64 -5.47 -8.78
N ASP A 32 10.70 -4.13 -8.82
CA ASP A 32 9.85 -3.27 -7.99
C ASP A 32 8.36 -3.54 -8.26
N LEU A 33 7.98 -3.63 -9.54
CA LEU A 33 6.60 -3.91 -9.93
C LEU A 33 6.12 -5.29 -9.43
N THR A 34 7.00 -6.28 -9.40
CA THR A 34 6.69 -7.63 -8.91
C THR A 34 6.44 -7.61 -7.40
N VAL A 35 7.29 -6.92 -6.64
CA VAL A 35 7.13 -6.73 -5.19
C VAL A 35 5.83 -6.00 -4.88
N ILE A 36 5.55 -4.89 -5.58
CA ILE A 36 4.32 -4.12 -5.42
C ILE A 36 3.10 -4.98 -5.73
N ASN A 37 3.13 -5.73 -6.84
CA ASN A 37 2.02 -6.62 -7.22
C ASN A 37 1.72 -7.65 -6.12
N GLY A 38 2.76 -8.33 -5.62
CA GLY A 38 2.61 -9.32 -4.54
C GLY A 38 2.00 -8.71 -3.28
N TYR A 39 2.46 -7.53 -2.87
CA TYR A 39 1.92 -6.85 -1.69
C TYR A 39 0.46 -6.40 -1.91
N LEU A 40 0.14 -5.76 -3.04
CA LEU A 40 -1.24 -5.35 -3.35
C LEU A 40 -2.19 -6.54 -3.39
N ARG A 41 -1.73 -7.72 -3.83
CA ARG A 41 -2.52 -8.96 -3.81
C ARG A 41 -2.77 -9.50 -2.40
N SER A 42 -1.87 -9.26 -1.44
CA SER A 42 -2.09 -9.64 -0.04
C SER A 42 -3.09 -8.75 0.68
N LEU A 43 -3.39 -7.56 0.17
CA LEU A 43 -4.40 -6.68 0.77
C LEU A 43 -5.81 -7.17 0.45
N GLU A 44 -6.56 -7.51 1.49
CA GLU A 44 -7.94 -8.02 1.35
C GLU A 44 -8.82 -7.09 0.52
N ALA A 45 -8.70 -5.77 0.74
CA ALA A 45 -9.43 -4.74 0.01
C ALA A 45 -9.20 -4.77 -1.52
N LEU A 46 -8.06 -5.30 -1.97
CA LEU A 46 -7.68 -5.37 -3.39
C LEU A 46 -7.70 -6.79 -3.96
N SER A 47 -7.88 -7.80 -3.12
CA SER A 47 -7.90 -9.21 -3.53
C SER A 47 -8.94 -9.49 -4.61
N ALA A 48 -10.09 -8.81 -4.57
CA ALA A 48 -11.18 -8.95 -5.53
C ALA A 48 -10.91 -8.30 -6.92
N LEU A 49 -9.86 -7.49 -7.06
CA LEU A 49 -9.58 -6.82 -8.32
C LEU A 49 -8.97 -7.77 -9.36
N ARG A 50 -9.33 -7.59 -10.64
CA ARG A 50 -8.73 -8.33 -11.76
C ARG A 50 -7.24 -8.01 -11.88
N GLU A 51 -6.48 -8.98 -12.41
CA GLU A 51 -5.03 -8.84 -12.60
C GLU A 51 -4.63 -7.66 -13.48
N SER A 52 -5.42 -7.36 -14.51
CA SER A 52 -5.23 -6.18 -15.34
C SER A 52 -5.25 -4.90 -14.50
N ASN A 53 -6.16 -4.79 -13.54
CA ASN A 53 -6.33 -3.60 -12.71
C ASN A 53 -5.20 -3.47 -11.70
N ILE A 54 -4.80 -4.58 -11.05
CA ILE A 54 -3.63 -4.58 -10.16
C ILE A 54 -2.36 -4.16 -10.92
N ARG A 55 -2.13 -4.67 -12.13
CA ARG A 55 -0.98 -4.26 -12.95
C ARG A 55 -0.99 -2.78 -13.30
N HIS A 56 -2.16 -2.20 -13.56
CA HIS A 56 -2.28 -0.75 -13.74
C HIS A 56 -1.96 -0.01 -12.44
N LEU A 57 -2.50 -0.47 -11.29
CA LEU A 57 -2.21 0.13 -9.98
C LEU A 57 -0.72 0.09 -9.63
N CYS A 58 0.00 -1.00 -9.92
CA CYS A 58 1.45 -1.08 -9.70
C CYS A 58 2.21 0.06 -10.41
N LYS A 59 1.68 0.55 -11.55
CA LYS A 59 2.27 1.61 -12.37
C LYS A 59 1.77 3.01 -12.01
N THR A 60 0.72 3.16 -11.20
CA THR A 60 0.13 4.47 -10.89
C THR A 60 0.12 4.80 -9.41
N ILE A 61 0.26 3.81 -8.52
CA ILE A 61 0.23 4.02 -7.08
C ILE A 61 1.36 4.94 -6.64
N ARG A 62 1.05 5.86 -5.73
CA ARG A 62 2.00 6.79 -5.12
C ARG A 62 2.10 6.48 -3.63
N TYR A 63 3.32 6.52 -3.11
CA TYR A 63 3.56 6.45 -1.67
C TYR A 63 3.69 7.86 -1.11
N GLU A 64 2.86 8.17 -0.12
CA GLU A 64 2.81 9.50 0.50
C GLU A 64 2.87 9.34 2.01
N THR A 65 3.61 10.22 2.66
CA THR A 65 3.72 10.31 4.12
C THR A 65 3.27 11.69 4.54
N TYR A 66 2.45 11.72 5.58
CA TYR A 66 1.86 12.94 6.08
C TYR A 66 2.14 13.07 7.57
N ASP A 67 2.45 14.30 7.99
CA ASP A 67 2.58 14.62 9.41
C ASP A 67 1.23 14.59 10.12
N ALA A 68 1.27 14.52 11.45
CA ALA A 68 0.06 14.63 12.26
C ALA A 68 -0.70 15.92 11.94
N HIS A 69 -2.03 15.85 11.99
CA HIS A 69 -2.95 16.95 11.69
C HIS A 69 -3.01 17.39 10.22
N HIS A 70 -2.36 16.68 9.29
CA HIS A 70 -2.56 16.92 7.87
C HIS A 70 -3.98 16.52 7.42
N VAL A 71 -4.67 17.42 6.72
CA VAL A 71 -6.02 17.17 6.19
C VAL A 71 -5.89 16.54 4.80
N LEU A 72 -6.25 15.26 4.67
CA LEU A 72 -6.20 14.54 3.40
C LEU A 72 -7.38 14.88 2.47
N PHE A 73 -8.55 15.16 3.04
CA PHE A 73 -9.75 15.49 2.28
C PHE A 73 -10.68 16.38 3.11
N SER A 74 -11.36 17.30 2.43
CA SER A 74 -12.42 18.11 3.03
C SER A 74 -13.77 17.82 2.37
N ARG A 75 -14.85 17.84 3.16
CA ARG A 75 -16.21 17.63 2.66
C ARG A 75 -16.57 18.73 1.66
N GLY A 76 -16.88 18.35 0.42
CA GLY A 76 -17.23 19.27 -0.67
C GLY A 76 -16.16 19.40 -1.74
N GLU A 77 -14.98 18.80 -1.56
CA GLU A 77 -13.96 18.70 -2.61
C GLU A 77 -14.26 17.54 -3.58
N LEU A 78 -13.99 17.76 -4.86
CA LEU A 78 -14.08 16.72 -5.89
C LEU A 78 -12.89 15.76 -5.72
N ASN A 79 -13.09 14.68 -4.98
CA ASN A 79 -12.05 13.68 -4.74
C ASN A 79 -11.87 12.80 -5.98
N THR A 80 -10.69 12.83 -6.58
CA THR A 80 -10.32 12.00 -7.75
C THR A 80 -9.48 10.78 -7.39
N CYS A 81 -9.12 10.60 -6.12
CA CYS A 81 -8.17 9.59 -5.65
C CYS A 81 -8.69 8.81 -4.43
N TRP A 82 -8.18 7.60 -4.25
CA TRP A 82 -8.46 6.71 -3.12
C TRP A 82 -7.14 6.41 -2.39
N TYR A 83 -7.21 6.19 -1.07
CA TYR A 83 -6.04 5.98 -0.21
C TYR A 83 -6.11 4.63 0.49
N ILE A 84 -4.96 4.00 0.67
CA ILE A 84 -4.78 2.82 1.52
C ILE A 84 -3.86 3.25 2.67
N LEU A 85 -4.35 3.11 3.91
CA LEU A 85 -3.56 3.40 5.08
C LEU A 85 -2.60 2.23 5.37
N LEU A 86 -1.30 2.44 5.15
CA LEU A 86 -0.26 1.43 5.40
C LEU A 86 0.20 1.42 6.85
N SER A 87 0.39 2.59 7.45
CA SER A 87 0.83 2.75 8.83
C SER A 87 0.31 4.05 9.44
N GLY A 88 0.21 4.09 10.77
CA GLY A 88 -0.31 5.25 11.51
C GLY A 88 -1.81 5.16 11.81
N SER A 89 -2.48 6.31 11.82
CA SER A 89 -3.91 6.43 12.13
C SER A 89 -4.51 7.60 11.38
N VAL A 90 -5.76 7.45 10.92
CA VAL A 90 -6.51 8.56 10.31
C VAL A 90 -7.76 8.86 11.13
N PHE A 91 -8.12 10.13 11.22
CA PHE A 91 -9.32 10.60 11.91
C PHE A 91 -10.36 11.04 10.89
N ILE A 92 -11.54 10.41 10.91
CA ILE A 92 -12.61 10.66 9.96
C ILE A 92 -13.91 10.89 10.74
N GLU A 93 -14.52 12.07 10.58
CA GLU A 93 -15.86 12.40 11.10
C GLU A 93 -16.15 12.03 12.57
N SER A 94 -15.14 11.96 13.45
CA SER A 94 -15.18 11.56 14.88
C SER A 94 -14.71 10.14 15.22
N THR A 95 -14.30 9.34 14.23
CA THR A 95 -13.76 8.00 14.46
C THR A 95 -12.30 7.91 14.02
N MET A 96 -11.48 7.25 14.84
CA MET A 96 -10.09 6.95 14.50
C MET A 96 -10.00 5.58 13.84
N TYR A 97 -9.36 5.52 12.67
CA TYR A 97 -9.13 4.29 11.91
C TYR A 97 -7.65 3.95 11.93
N LEU A 98 -7.37 2.68 12.21
CA LEU A 98 -6.04 2.08 12.21
C LEU A 98 -5.93 1.10 11.04
N PRO A 99 -4.72 0.86 10.48
CA PRO A 99 -4.50 -0.23 9.54
C PRO A 99 -4.96 -1.53 10.19
N ARG A 100 -5.90 -2.24 9.56
CA ARG A 100 -6.24 -3.59 9.98
C ARG A 100 -5.11 -4.52 9.54
N ALA A 101 -4.49 -5.18 10.52
CA ALA A 101 -3.49 -6.23 10.31
C ALA A 101 -4.14 -7.51 9.79
#